data_AF-A0A7I7MSE1-F1
#
_entry.id   AF-A0A7I7MSE1-F1
#
_cell.length_a   1.000
_cell.length_b   1.000
_cell.length_c   1.000
_cell.angle_alpha   90.00
_cell.angle_beta   90.00
_cell.angle_gamma   90.00
#
_symmetry.space_group_name_H-M   'P 1'
#
loop_
_entity.id
_entity.type
_entity.pdbx_description
1 polymer ?
#
loop_
_entity_poly.entity_id
_entity_poly.type
_entity_poly.pdbx_seq_one_letter_code
_entity_poly.pdbx_strand_id
1 'polypeptide(L)'
;MDLTRRVAMTPDLLARLASVSGPSPLMRVIEDALRFYFESHEERGHGYLAYLHDPLAAAVALDPRLVTTRAVTVDVALTGATVADWSGARQPNAQLGIGVDPAVFFDRFIERVGRFSRRT
;
A
#
# COMPACT_ATOMS: atom_id res chain seq x y z
N MET A 1 7.50 -0.56 10.09
CA MET A 1 6.51 -0.47 8.99
C MET A 1 7.13 -1.13 7.78
N ASP A 2 7.05 -2.46 7.72
CA ASP A 2 8.02 -3.22 6.91
C ASP A 2 7.36 -3.81 5.67
N LEU A 3 6.10 -4.23 5.78
CA LEU A 3 5.35 -4.82 4.67
C LEU A 3 4.99 -3.79 3.60
N THR A 4 4.31 -2.72 4.00
CA THR A 4 3.75 -1.72 3.06
C THR A 4 4.82 -0.96 2.29
N ARG A 5 6.05 -0.85 2.83
CA ARG A 5 7.18 -0.22 2.12
C ARG A 5 7.63 -1.02 0.89
N ARG A 6 7.19 -2.27 0.75
CA ARG A 6 7.38 -3.04 -0.49
C ARG A 6 6.43 -2.62 -1.61
N VAL A 7 5.38 -1.86 -1.29
CA VAL A 7 4.39 -1.36 -2.25
C VAL A 7 4.71 0.09 -2.56
N ALA A 8 5.70 0.30 -3.41
CA ALA A 8 6.14 1.62 -3.85
C ALA A 8 5.56 1.96 -5.22
N MET A 9 4.70 2.98 -5.27
CA MET A 9 4.29 3.60 -6.51
C MET A 9 5.47 4.39 -7.08
N THR A 10 5.84 4.07 -8.32
CA THR A 10 6.86 4.77 -9.09
C THR A 10 6.22 5.59 -10.21
N PRO A 11 6.95 6.52 -10.85
CA PRO A 11 6.47 7.22 -12.04
C PRO A 11 5.99 6.28 -13.15
N ASP A 12 6.66 5.15 -13.38
CA ASP A 12 6.27 4.17 -14.39
C ASP A 12 4.92 3.51 -14.07
N LEU A 13 4.68 3.17 -12.80
CA LEU A 13 3.40 2.61 -12.35
C LEU A 13 2.28 3.64 -12.42
N LEU A 14 2.57 4.90 -12.11
CA LEU A 14 1.62 6.00 -12.27
C LEU A 14 1.29 6.24 -13.75
N ALA A 15 2.28 6.23 -14.64
CA ALA A 15 2.07 6.34 -16.08
C ALA A 15 1.23 5.17 -16.63
N ARG A 16 1.49 3.95 -16.14
CA ARG A 16 0.66 2.78 -16.47
C ARG A 16 -0.78 2.94 -15.99
N LEU A 17 -1.01 3.46 -14.79
CA LEU A 17 -2.35 3.77 -14.30
C LEU A 17 -3.04 4.80 -15.19
N ALA A 18 -2.36 5.92 -15.50
CA ALA A 18 -2.91 6.97 -16.35
C ALA A 18 -3.28 6.46 -17.76
N SER A 19 -2.43 5.61 -18.35
CA SER A 19 -2.70 4.99 -19.65
C SER A 19 -3.96 4.12 -19.63
N VAL A 20 -4.17 3.33 -18.58
CA VAL A 20 -5.36 2.48 -18.43
C VAL A 20 -6.61 3.31 -18.13
N SER A 21 -6.49 4.32 -17.29
CA SER A 21 -7.62 5.15 -16.83
C SER A 21 -8.12 6.12 -17.91
N GLY A 22 -7.22 6.68 -18.72
CA GLY A 22 -7.52 7.84 -19.56
C GLY A 22 -7.68 9.13 -18.73
N PRO A 23 -7.85 10.28 -19.40
CA PRO A 23 -8.02 11.55 -18.71
C PRO A 23 -9.36 11.60 -17.97
N SER A 24 -9.34 11.84 -16.66
CA SER A 24 -10.55 12.08 -15.86
C SER A 24 -10.25 13.00 -14.67
N PRO A 25 -11.26 13.64 -14.06
CA PRO A 25 -11.06 14.46 -12.87
C PRO A 25 -10.37 13.70 -11.72
N LEU A 26 -10.69 12.40 -11.58
CA LEU A 26 -10.05 11.53 -10.60
C LEU A 26 -8.55 11.33 -10.89
N MET A 27 -8.19 11.10 -12.16
CA MET A 27 -6.77 10.93 -12.51
C MET A 27 -5.96 12.18 -12.21
N ARG A 28 -6.52 13.37 -12.46
CA ARG A 28 -5.86 14.63 -12.10
C ARG A 28 -5.57 14.73 -10.60
N VAL A 29 -6.53 14.37 -9.76
CA VAL A 29 -6.33 14.34 -8.30
C VAL A 29 -5.25 13.34 -7.89
N ILE A 30 -5.25 12.14 -8.48
CA ILE A 30 -4.25 11.11 -8.18
C ILE A 30 -2.84 11.56 -8.60
N GLU A 31 -2.70 12.13 -9.79
CA GLU A 31 -1.42 12.63 -10.29
C GLU A 31 -0.87 13.77 -9.42
N ASP A 32 -1.72 14.74 -9.05
CA ASP A 32 -1.32 15.86 -8.19
C ASP A 32 -0.92 15.38 -6.79
N ALA A 33 -1.68 14.46 -6.20
CA ALA A 33 -1.37 13.91 -4.88
C ALA A 33 -0.07 13.09 -4.88
N LEU A 34 0.15 12.25 -5.90
CA LEU A 34 1.36 11.44 -5.99
C LEU A 34 2.60 12.26 -6.32
N ARG A 35 2.48 13.29 -7.18
CA ARG A 35 3.57 14.27 -7.43
C ARG A 35 4.03 14.91 -6.11
N PHE A 36 3.08 15.45 -5.35
CA PHE A 36 3.38 16.05 -4.04
C PHE A 36 4.08 15.06 -3.11
N TYR A 37 3.60 13.80 -3.07
CA TYR A 37 4.23 12.77 -2.26
C TYR A 37 5.66 12.47 -2.71
N PHE A 38 5.87 12.29 -4.02
CA PHE A 38 7.18 11.97 -4.61
C PHE A 38 8.21 13.06 -4.30
N GLU A 39 7.87 14.33 -4.55
CA GLU A 39 8.73 15.49 -4.25
C GLU A 39 9.08 15.53 -2.76
N SER A 40 8.08 15.30 -1.89
CA SER A 40 8.30 15.28 -0.45
C SER A 40 9.16 14.09 0.03
N HIS A 41 9.16 12.97 -0.68
CA HIS A 41 10.06 11.85 -0.40
C HIS A 41 11.47 12.11 -0.91
N GLU A 42 11.60 12.71 -2.08
CA GLU A 42 12.89 13.10 -2.66
C GLU A 42 13.63 14.10 -1.77
N GLU A 43 12.95 15.16 -1.30
CA GLU A 43 13.50 16.15 -0.37
C GLU A 43 14.06 15.54 0.93
N ARG A 44 13.49 14.41 1.37
CA ARG A 44 13.91 13.69 2.58
C ARG A 44 14.92 12.57 2.32
N GLY A 45 15.37 12.42 1.08
CA GLY A 45 16.35 11.40 0.69
C GLY A 45 15.77 9.98 0.59
N HIS A 46 14.46 9.83 0.38
CA HIS A 46 13.79 8.53 0.21
C HIS A 46 13.62 8.12 -1.27
N GLY A 47 14.06 8.97 -2.20
CA GLY A 47 13.90 8.79 -3.64
C GLY A 47 12.54 9.25 -4.16
N TYR A 48 12.37 9.25 -5.48
CA TYR A 48 11.15 9.73 -6.14
C TYR A 48 10.11 8.60 -6.29
N LEU A 49 9.46 8.26 -5.17
CA LEU A 49 8.44 7.20 -5.08
C LEU A 49 7.47 7.48 -3.93
N ALA A 50 6.33 6.77 -3.90
CA ALA A 50 5.36 6.85 -2.81
C ALA A 50 4.98 5.47 -2.29
N TYR A 51 5.04 5.27 -0.98
CA TYR A 51 4.58 4.02 -0.37
C TYR A 51 3.07 4.01 -0.21
N LEU A 52 2.38 3.05 -0.84
CA LEU A 52 0.92 2.96 -0.81
C LEU A 52 0.44 2.10 0.38
N HIS A 53 0.52 2.68 1.58
CA HIS A 53 0.07 2.04 2.82
C HIS A 53 -1.43 1.71 2.81
N ASP A 54 -2.26 2.74 2.66
CA ASP A 54 -3.72 2.60 2.80
C ASP A 54 -4.36 1.87 1.61
N PRO A 55 -3.92 2.07 0.35
CA PRO A 55 -4.39 1.26 -0.76
C PRO A 55 -4.14 -0.24 -0.56
N LEU A 56 -3.01 -0.64 0.05
CA LEU A 56 -2.76 -2.04 0.39
C LEU A 56 -3.74 -2.53 1.45
N ALA A 57 -4.01 -1.74 2.50
CA ALA A 57 -4.98 -2.11 3.53
C ALA A 57 -6.38 -2.33 2.94
N ALA A 58 -6.83 -1.44 2.06
CA ALA A 58 -8.11 -1.57 1.35
C ALA A 58 -8.14 -2.82 0.44
N ALA A 59 -7.04 -3.10 -0.27
CA ALA A 59 -6.94 -4.29 -1.11
C ALA A 59 -6.99 -5.59 -0.29
N VAL A 60 -6.32 -5.64 0.86
CA VAL A 60 -6.34 -6.79 1.78
C VAL A 60 -7.72 -7.01 2.40
N ALA A 61 -8.46 -5.93 2.70
CA ALA A 61 -9.84 -6.05 3.17
C ALA A 61 -10.77 -6.70 2.12
N LEU A 62 -10.49 -6.49 0.83
CA LEU A 62 -11.24 -7.09 -0.28
C LEU A 62 -10.78 -8.51 -0.62
N ASP A 63 -9.48 -8.77 -0.57
CA ASP A 63 -8.91 -10.11 -0.76
C ASP A 63 -7.74 -10.34 0.21
N PRO A 64 -7.99 -10.99 1.36
CA PRO A 64 -6.96 -11.25 2.36
C PRO A 64 -5.77 -12.08 1.84
N ARG A 65 -5.94 -12.84 0.75
CA ARG A 65 -4.89 -13.68 0.16
C ARG A 65 -3.78 -12.87 -0.54
N LEU A 66 -3.96 -11.55 -0.69
CA LEU A 66 -2.93 -10.66 -1.23
C LEU A 66 -1.70 -10.53 -0.33
N VAL A 67 -1.86 -10.85 0.96
CA VAL A 67 -0.76 -10.82 1.93
C VAL A 67 -0.57 -12.20 2.54
N THR A 68 0.69 -12.58 2.73
CA THR A 68 1.03 -13.69 3.61
C THR A 68 1.03 -13.17 5.03
N THR A 69 0.30 -13.82 5.92
CA THR A 69 0.21 -13.45 7.32
C THR A 69 0.80 -14.52 8.22
N ARG A 70 1.14 -14.12 9.44
CA ARG A 70 1.47 -15.01 10.55
C ARG A 70 0.66 -14.62 11.77
N ALA A 71 0.02 -15.60 12.39
CA ALA A 71 -0.65 -15.42 13.67
C ALA A 71 0.39 -15.08 14.74
N VAL A 72 0.21 -13.97 15.45
CA VAL A 72 1.13 -13.49 16.48
C VAL A 72 0.35 -12.75 17.56
N THR A 73 0.92 -12.69 18.77
CA THR A 73 0.40 -11.82 19.82
C THR A 73 0.99 -10.43 19.65
N VAL A 74 0.12 -9.42 19.65
CA VAL A 74 0.49 -8.01 19.49
C VAL A 74 -0.01 -7.23 20.69
N ASP A 75 0.85 -6.40 21.23
CA ASP A 75 0.50 -5.39 22.24
C ASP A 75 0.80 -3.99 21.72
N VAL A 76 0.15 -2.99 22.33
CA VAL A 76 0.47 -1.58 22.11
C VAL A 76 1.16 -1.07 23.37
N ALA A 77 2.43 -0.69 23.23
CA ALA A 77 3.18 -0.09 24.32
C ALA A 77 2.62 1.30 24.68
N LEU A 78 2.92 1.79 25.88
CA LEU A 78 2.51 3.13 26.33
C LEU A 78 3.09 4.26 25.45
N THR A 79 4.13 3.97 24.68
CA THR A 79 4.72 4.87 23.67
C THR A 79 3.96 4.89 22.35
N GLY A 80 2.91 4.08 22.19
CA GLY A 80 2.15 3.89 20.95
C GLY A 80 2.78 2.87 19.99
N ALA A 81 3.92 2.27 20.33
CA ALA A 81 4.55 1.26 19.48
C ALA A 81 3.73 -0.04 19.46
N THR A 82 3.52 -0.59 18.27
CA THR A 82 2.97 -1.94 18.07
C THR A 82 4.09 -2.96 18.22
N VAL A 83 3.98 -3.84 19.22
CA VAL A 83 5.02 -4.82 19.56
C VAL A 83 4.49 -6.23 19.25
N ALA A 84 5.19 -6.95 18.38
CA ALA A 84 4.90 -8.34 18.06
C ALA A 84 5.72 -9.27 18.97
N ASP A 85 5.03 -10.13 19.71
CA ASP A 85 5.61 -11.18 20.55
C ASP A 85 5.68 -12.50 19.77
N TRP A 86 6.89 -12.85 19.33
CA TRP A 86 7.17 -14.05 18.55
C TRP A 86 7.44 -15.29 19.39
N SER A 87 7.44 -15.17 20.73
CA SER A 87 7.78 -16.28 21.63
C SER A 87 6.73 -17.39 21.63
N GLY A 88 5.46 -17.07 21.32
CA GLY A 88 4.34 -18.00 21.39
C GLY A 88 3.84 -18.28 22.81
N ALA A 89 4.26 -17.48 23.81
CA ALA A 89 3.86 -17.66 25.20
C ALA A 89 2.38 -17.36 25.47
N ARG A 90 1.71 -16.61 24.57
CA ARG A 90 0.30 -16.23 24.67
C ARG A 90 -0.46 -16.63 23.41
N GLN A 91 -1.79 -16.71 23.54
CA GLN A 91 -2.65 -16.94 22.38
C GLN A 91 -2.50 -15.77 21.38
N PRO A 92 -2.35 -16.05 20.07
CA PRO A 92 -2.34 -15.02 19.05
C PRO A 92 -3.63 -14.19 19.04
N ASN A 93 -3.50 -12.87 18.89
CA ASN A 93 -4.63 -11.94 18.81
C ASN A 93 -4.65 -11.16 17.48
N ALA A 94 -3.66 -11.34 16.60
CA ALA A 94 -3.58 -10.65 15.32
C ALA A 94 -2.95 -11.55 14.23
N GLN A 95 -3.27 -11.21 12.97
CA GLN A 95 -2.61 -11.74 11.78
C GLN A 95 -1.66 -10.68 11.24
N LEU A 96 -0.36 -10.80 11.52
CA LEU A 96 0.64 -9.84 11.05
C LEU A 96 1.03 -10.15 9.61
N GLY A 97 0.90 -9.17 8.72
CA GLY A 97 1.35 -9.29 7.34
C GLY A 97 2.87 -9.32 7.24
N ILE A 98 3.42 -10.42 6.72
CA ILE A 98 4.87 -10.67 6.59
C ILE A 98 5.35 -10.73 5.13
N GLY A 99 4.42 -10.83 4.18
CA GLY A 99 4.73 -10.87 2.75
C GLY A 99 3.62 -10.29 1.90
N VAL A 100 4.01 -9.64 0.81
CA VAL A 100 3.12 -9.12 -0.24
C VAL A 100 3.88 -9.24 -1.55
N ASP A 101 3.16 -9.58 -2.62
CA ASP A 101 3.65 -9.48 -4.00
C ASP A 101 3.24 -8.10 -4.56
N PRO A 102 4.20 -7.16 -4.74
CA PRO A 102 3.87 -5.83 -5.22
C PRO A 102 3.32 -5.84 -6.66
N ALA A 103 3.77 -6.75 -7.51
CA ALA A 103 3.30 -6.82 -8.90
C ALA A 103 1.83 -7.21 -8.95
N VAL A 104 1.44 -8.25 -8.20
CA VAL A 104 0.03 -8.67 -8.09
C VAL A 104 -0.83 -7.56 -7.48
N PHE A 105 -0.32 -6.86 -6.47
CA PHE A 105 -1.04 -5.71 -5.90
C PHE A 105 -1.26 -4.61 -6.94
N PHE A 106 -0.21 -4.18 -7.65
CA PHE A 106 -0.31 -3.08 -8.62
C PHE A 106 -1.17 -3.43 -9.83
N ASP A 107 -1.11 -4.68 -10.31
CA ASP A 107 -2.00 -5.13 -11.39
C ASP A 107 -3.47 -4.97 -11.01
N ARG A 108 -3.85 -5.43 -9.81
CA ARG A 108 -5.23 -5.31 -9.32
C ARG A 108 -5.62 -3.88 -8.98
N PHE A 109 -4.72 -3.11 -8.39
CA PHE A 109 -4.94 -1.71 -8.08
C PHE A 109 -5.22 -0.91 -9.35
N ILE A 110 -4.37 -1.06 -10.37
CA ILE A 110 -4.52 -0.37 -11.67
C ILE A 110 -5.82 -0.79 -12.36
N GLU A 111 -6.15 -2.08 -12.39
CA GLU A 111 -7.41 -2.57 -12.97
C GLU A 111 -8.62 -1.92 -12.28
N ARG A 112 -8.64 -1.94 -10.94
CA ARG A 112 -9.76 -1.46 -10.12
C ARG A 112 -9.96 0.05 -10.26
N VAL A 113 -8.89 0.82 -10.06
CA VAL A 113 -8.92 2.29 -10.12
C VAL A 113 -9.18 2.76 -11.54
N GLY A 114 -8.51 2.16 -12.54
CA GLY A 114 -8.73 2.52 -13.94
C GLY A 114 -10.17 2.25 -14.41
N ARG A 115 -10.77 1.13 -13.99
CA ARG A 115 -12.18 0.85 -14.28
C ARG A 115 -13.13 1.86 -13.64
N PHE A 116 -12.83 2.33 -12.42
CA PHE A 116 -13.64 3.33 -11.73
C PHE A 116 -13.48 4.72 -12.37
N SER A 117 -12.25 5.12 -12.68
CA SER A 117 -11.93 6.40 -13.33
C SER A 117 -12.65 6.57 -14.67
N ARG A 118 -12.78 5.51 -15.47
CA ARG A 118 -13.53 5.56 -16.76
C ARG A 118 -15.04 5.72 -16.61
N ARG A 119 -15.60 5.62 -15.40
CA ARG A 119 -17.03 5.78 -15.12
C ARG A 119 -17.39 7.18 -14.61
N THR A 120 -16.39 7.99 -14.30
CA THR A 120 -16.51 9.31 -13.67
C THR A 120 -15.96 10.37 -14.60
#